data_AF-A0A963JKM2-F1
#
_entry.id   AF-A0A963JKM2-F1
#
_cell.length_a   1.000
_cell.length_b   1.000
_cell.length_c   1.000
_cell.angle_alpha   90.00
_cell.angle_beta   90.00
_cell.angle_gamma   90.00
#
_symmetry.space_group_name_H-M   'P 1'
#
loop_
_entity.id
_entity.type
_entity.pdbx_description
1 polymer ?
#
loop_
_entity_poly.entity_id
_entity_poly.type
_entity_poly.pdbx_seq_one_letter_code
_entity_poly.pdbx_strand_id
1 'polypeptide(L)'
;RSGAWPLWQRLAARDAAFGRPQAFCGDIARSQWVTFTVTHADDRFVRRMAAFSGNEPGRGGLVTLVDSSWRLTFHLFHPPAYPDQPPGTHVWWGYGLFADPPGDFVAKPMPACSGREILTEVVGQLGWQDELPALLDGANCVPCLLPYTTSQFMPRSPGDRPPVVPPGYTGLALVGQYCEIPDNVVYTVEYSIHSAALAVASLLGAPGVVPPAYHGLDHPHALVGAIRRVLE
;
A
#
# COMPACT_ATOMS: atom_id res chain seq x y z
N ARG A 1 -19.75 2.17 5.84
CA ARG A 1 -18.80 2.30 6.97
C ARG A 1 -18.30 0.91 7.31
N SER A 2 -16.99 0.68 7.35
CA SER A 2 -16.43 -0.64 7.69
C SER A 2 -16.76 -0.99 9.14
N GLY A 3 -17.31 -2.18 9.38
CA GLY A 3 -17.61 -2.71 10.72
C GLY A 3 -16.41 -3.40 11.39
N ALA A 4 -15.25 -3.45 10.72
CA ALA A 4 -14.07 -4.20 11.18
C ALA A 4 -13.50 -3.62 12.48
N TRP A 5 -13.24 -2.31 12.55
CA TRP A 5 -12.70 -1.69 13.77
C TRP A 5 -13.65 -1.81 14.97
N PRO A 6 -14.96 -1.50 14.84
CA PRO A 6 -15.89 -1.71 15.95
C PRO A 6 -16.04 -3.18 16.36
N LEU A 7 -15.86 -4.13 15.45
CA LEU A 7 -15.83 -5.55 15.81
C LEU A 7 -14.60 -5.87 16.66
N TRP A 8 -13.41 -5.50 16.21
CA TRP A 8 -12.18 -5.78 16.95
C TRP A 8 -12.16 -5.08 18.32
N GLN A 9 -12.59 -3.82 18.40
CA GLN A 9 -12.73 -3.10 19.66
C GLN A 9 -13.67 -3.80 20.66
N ARG A 10 -14.77 -4.38 20.18
CA ARG A 10 -15.69 -5.16 21.04
C ARG A 10 -15.09 -6.48 21.51
N LEU A 11 -14.26 -7.13 20.71
CA LEU A 11 -13.53 -8.34 21.12
C LEU A 11 -12.48 -7.97 22.19
N ALA A 12 -11.65 -6.96 21.93
CA ALA A 12 -10.63 -6.46 22.85
C ALA A 12 -11.20 -5.99 24.21
N ALA A 13 -12.41 -5.41 24.21
CA ALA A 13 -13.07 -5.01 25.45
C ALA A 13 -13.54 -6.20 26.31
N ARG A 14 -13.73 -7.39 25.71
CA ARG A 14 -14.15 -8.60 26.43
C ARG A 14 -12.98 -9.37 27.01
N ASP A 15 -11.86 -9.39 26.29
CA ASP A 15 -10.70 -10.18 26.66
C ASP A 15 -9.42 -9.55 26.08
N ALA A 16 -8.42 -9.36 26.94
CA ALA A 16 -7.13 -8.79 26.55
C ALA A 16 -6.36 -9.66 25.55
N ALA A 17 -6.68 -10.95 25.44
CA ALA A 17 -6.12 -11.86 24.44
C ALA A 17 -6.39 -11.41 22.99
N PHE A 18 -7.38 -10.53 22.76
CA PHE A 18 -7.67 -9.95 21.45
C PHE A 18 -6.84 -8.72 21.10
N GLY A 19 -5.92 -8.29 21.97
CA GLY A 19 -4.99 -7.19 21.70
C GLY A 19 -5.60 -5.78 21.80
N ARG A 20 -4.93 -4.78 21.20
CA ARG A 20 -5.25 -3.34 21.37
C ARG A 20 -5.46 -2.65 20.01
N PRO A 21 -6.67 -2.70 19.42
CA PRO A 21 -6.95 -2.10 18.10
C PRO A 21 -6.62 -0.60 18.01
N GLN A 22 -6.68 0.13 19.12
CA GLN A 22 -6.39 1.57 19.18
C GLN A 22 -4.96 1.91 18.76
N ALA A 23 -4.00 0.98 18.88
CA ALA A 23 -2.63 1.17 18.38
C ALA A 23 -2.61 1.39 16.84
N PHE A 24 -3.60 0.86 16.13
CA PHE A 24 -3.67 0.89 14.66
C PHE A 24 -4.73 1.86 14.14
N CYS A 25 -5.88 1.96 14.81
CA CYS A 25 -7.00 2.79 14.34
C CYS A 25 -7.20 4.09 15.14
N GLY A 26 -6.36 4.36 16.14
CA GLY A 26 -6.52 5.52 17.03
C GLY A 26 -6.08 6.86 16.42
N ASP A 27 -5.19 6.85 15.43
CA ASP A 27 -4.63 8.07 14.83
C ASP A 27 -4.64 7.99 13.30
N ILE A 28 -5.75 8.45 12.71
CA ILE A 28 -5.95 8.46 11.25
C ILE A 28 -4.96 9.37 10.56
N ALA A 29 -4.57 10.49 11.18
CA ALA A 29 -3.65 11.45 10.56
C ALA A 29 -2.29 10.80 10.24
N ARG A 30 -1.87 9.83 11.05
CA ARG A 30 -0.62 9.08 10.85
C ARG A 30 -0.75 7.85 9.97
N SER A 31 -1.97 7.39 9.67
CA SER A 31 -2.21 6.17 8.89
C SER A 31 -2.92 6.38 7.55
N GLN A 32 -3.32 7.61 7.25
CA GLN A 32 -4.03 7.96 6.03
C GLN A 32 -3.08 8.28 4.88
N TRP A 33 -3.39 7.82 3.67
CA TRP A 33 -2.82 8.36 2.43
C TRP A 33 -3.93 8.75 1.45
N VAL A 34 -3.57 9.60 0.49
CA VAL A 34 -4.37 9.82 -0.70
C VAL A 34 -3.75 9.04 -1.85
N THR A 35 -4.56 8.19 -2.46
CA THR A 35 -4.23 7.45 -3.68
C THR A 35 -5.04 8.02 -4.82
N PHE A 36 -4.65 7.72 -6.05
CA PHE A 36 -5.42 8.11 -7.23
C PHE A 36 -5.19 7.12 -8.35
N THR A 37 -6.26 6.85 -9.10
CA THR A 37 -6.21 6.06 -10.33
C THR A 37 -6.51 6.96 -11.51
N VAL A 38 -5.73 6.84 -12.58
CA VAL A 38 -5.86 7.67 -13.77
C VAL A 38 -6.15 6.78 -14.96
N THR A 39 -7.22 7.08 -15.68
CA THR A 39 -7.52 6.50 -16.98
C THR A 39 -7.35 7.56 -18.05
N HIS A 40 -6.41 7.36 -18.98
CA HIS A 40 -6.32 8.15 -20.20
C HIS A 40 -7.05 7.47 -21.34
N ALA A 41 -7.73 8.27 -22.17
CA ALA A 41 -8.36 7.82 -23.41
C ALA A 41 -7.36 7.53 -24.55
N ASP A 42 -6.10 7.92 -24.39
CA ASP A 42 -5.03 7.70 -25.35
C ASP A 42 -3.68 7.45 -24.65
N ASP A 43 -2.62 7.33 -25.47
CA ASP A 43 -1.28 6.94 -25.06
C ASP A 43 -0.31 8.12 -24.83
N ARG A 44 -0.77 9.39 -24.90
CA ARG A 44 0.12 10.57 -24.82
C ARG A 44 0.99 10.56 -23.57
N PHE A 45 0.38 10.38 -22.41
CA PHE A 45 1.09 10.36 -21.13
C PHE A 45 2.07 9.17 -21.03
N VAL A 46 1.62 7.96 -21.38
CA VAL A 46 2.45 6.76 -21.25
C VAL A 46 3.62 6.74 -22.23
N ARG A 47 3.45 7.23 -23.46
CA ARG A 47 4.56 7.37 -24.43
C ARG A 47 5.58 8.39 -23.95
N ARG A 48 5.11 9.51 -23.41
CA ARG A 48 5.99 10.54 -22.85
C ARG A 48 6.78 10.01 -21.66
N MET A 49 6.14 9.25 -20.77
CA MET A 49 6.80 8.64 -19.62
C MET A 49 7.80 7.54 -20.03
N ALA A 50 7.49 6.75 -21.06
CA ALA A 50 8.42 5.77 -21.61
C ALA A 50 9.65 6.44 -22.20
N ALA A 51 9.47 7.52 -22.96
CA ALA A 51 10.58 8.31 -23.51
C ALA A 51 11.43 8.96 -22.41
N PHE A 52 10.80 9.44 -21.33
CA PHE A 52 11.49 10.07 -20.19
C PHE A 52 12.29 9.06 -19.34
N SER A 53 11.68 7.91 -19.03
CA SER A 53 12.27 6.94 -18.09
C SER A 53 13.11 5.84 -18.76
N GLY A 54 13.01 5.69 -20.08
CA GLY A 54 13.59 4.56 -20.82
C GLY A 54 12.91 3.21 -20.55
N ASN A 55 11.80 3.20 -19.82
CA ASN A 55 11.08 1.98 -19.46
C ASN A 55 9.70 1.92 -20.12
N GLU A 56 9.40 0.79 -20.74
CA GLU A 56 8.04 0.51 -21.23
C GLU A 56 7.04 0.36 -20.07
N PRO A 57 5.76 0.75 -20.28
CA PRO A 57 4.71 0.55 -19.29
C PRO A 57 4.62 -0.90 -18.80
N GLY A 58 4.53 -1.07 -17.47
CA GLY A 58 4.48 -2.37 -16.80
C GLY A 58 5.82 -3.13 -16.73
N ARG A 59 6.92 -2.59 -17.27
CA ARG A 59 8.27 -3.15 -17.09
C ARG A 59 9.07 -2.44 -16.00
N GLY A 60 8.71 -1.19 -15.69
CA GLY A 60 9.30 -0.42 -14.59
C GLY A 60 8.64 -0.70 -13.24
N GLY A 61 9.34 -0.39 -12.15
CA GLY A 61 8.76 -0.32 -10.81
C GLY A 61 8.03 1.01 -10.57
N LEU A 62 7.75 1.29 -9.31
CA LEU A 62 7.23 2.60 -8.88
C LEU A 62 8.23 3.71 -9.24
N VAL A 63 7.70 4.81 -9.77
CA VAL A 63 8.44 6.06 -10.00
C VAL A 63 8.13 6.99 -8.84
N THR A 64 9.18 7.43 -8.13
CA THR A 64 9.06 8.35 -6.99
C THR A 64 9.68 9.70 -7.36
N LEU A 65 8.87 10.75 -7.28
CA LEU A 65 9.31 12.13 -7.44
C LEU A 65 9.82 12.61 -6.07
N VAL A 66 11.12 12.45 -5.86
CA VAL A 66 11.75 12.61 -4.53
C VAL A 66 11.72 14.05 -4.01
N ASP A 67 11.69 15.03 -4.91
CA ASP A 67 11.68 16.45 -4.54
C ASP A 67 10.26 17.02 -4.41
N SER A 68 9.23 16.22 -4.71
CA SER A 68 7.83 16.63 -4.53
C SER A 68 7.51 16.79 -3.05
N SER A 69 6.83 17.89 -2.69
CA SER A 69 6.28 18.12 -1.35
C SER A 69 5.36 16.98 -0.87
N TRP A 70 4.70 16.27 -1.79
CA TRP A 70 3.87 15.10 -1.47
C TRP A 70 4.62 13.77 -1.45
N ARG A 71 5.90 13.76 -1.83
CA ARG A 71 6.66 12.54 -2.17
C ARG A 71 5.82 11.65 -3.10
N LEU A 72 5.38 12.26 -4.20
CA LEU A 72 4.46 11.65 -5.13
C LEU A 72 5.09 10.41 -5.77
N THR A 73 4.37 9.29 -5.72
CA THR A 73 4.83 8.02 -6.26
C THR A 73 3.76 7.40 -7.14
N PHE A 74 4.11 6.90 -8.32
CA PHE A 74 3.14 6.30 -9.25
C PHE A 74 3.74 5.15 -10.07
N HIS A 75 2.88 4.34 -10.67
CA HIS A 75 3.26 3.22 -11.52
C HIS A 75 2.30 3.08 -12.70
N LEU A 76 2.88 2.89 -13.88
CA LEU A 76 2.14 2.65 -15.12
C LEU A 76 1.93 1.16 -15.29
N PHE A 77 0.67 0.72 -15.28
CA PHE A 77 0.36 -0.69 -15.46
C PHE A 77 0.67 -1.16 -16.88
N HIS A 78 0.95 -2.46 -17.02
CA HIS A 78 0.93 -3.11 -18.32
C HIS A 78 -0.51 -3.09 -18.84
N PRO A 79 -0.77 -2.56 -20.05
CA PRO A 79 -2.10 -2.59 -20.62
C PRO A 79 -2.42 -3.98 -21.21
N PRO A 80 -3.65 -4.51 -21.01
CA PRO A 80 -4.72 -3.95 -20.18
C PRO A 80 -4.50 -4.26 -18.69
N ALA A 81 -4.82 -3.29 -17.83
CA ALA A 81 -4.80 -3.46 -16.37
C ALA A 81 -6.09 -4.13 -15.84
N TYR A 82 -7.19 -4.03 -16.59
CA TYR A 82 -8.49 -4.61 -16.26
C TYR A 82 -9.01 -5.48 -17.40
N PRO A 83 -9.75 -6.58 -17.13
CA PRO A 83 -10.25 -7.49 -18.16
C PRO A 83 -11.03 -6.80 -19.30
N ASP A 84 -11.90 -5.83 -18.97
CA ASP A 84 -12.75 -5.12 -19.92
C ASP A 84 -12.27 -3.68 -20.21
N GLN A 85 -10.96 -3.43 -20.06
CA GLN A 85 -10.38 -2.12 -20.36
C GLN A 85 -10.51 -1.80 -21.86
N PRO A 86 -11.14 -0.67 -22.25
CA PRO A 86 -11.33 -0.34 -23.67
C PRO A 86 -10.00 -0.22 -24.43
N PRO A 87 -9.90 -0.69 -25.68
CA PRO A 87 -8.69 -0.57 -26.49
C PRO A 87 -8.22 0.89 -26.61
N GLY A 88 -6.91 1.10 -26.56
CA GLY A 88 -6.30 2.44 -26.64
C GLY A 88 -6.35 3.25 -25.34
N THR A 89 -7.04 2.77 -24.30
CA THR A 89 -7.01 3.40 -22.98
C THR A 89 -5.83 2.90 -22.16
N HIS A 90 -5.33 3.75 -21.27
CA HIS A 90 -4.21 3.43 -20.38
C HIS A 90 -4.58 3.75 -18.94
N VAL A 91 -4.25 2.83 -18.03
CA VAL A 91 -4.51 3.01 -16.60
C VAL A 91 -3.22 2.96 -15.80
N TRP A 92 -3.09 3.89 -14.86
CA TRP A 92 -1.99 3.95 -13.93
C TRP A 92 -2.47 4.44 -12.56
N TRP A 93 -1.67 4.18 -11.54
CA TRP A 93 -2.02 4.45 -10.15
C TRP A 93 -0.88 5.16 -9.44
N GLY A 94 -1.23 6.03 -8.51
CA GLY A 94 -0.24 6.69 -7.66
C GLY A 94 -0.80 7.07 -6.29
N TYR A 95 0.08 7.62 -5.47
CA TYR A 95 -0.21 8.10 -4.14
C TYR A 95 0.75 9.22 -3.73
N GLY A 96 0.31 10.03 -2.76
CA GLY A 96 1.17 10.95 -2.02
C GLY A 96 1.47 10.36 -0.65
N LEU A 97 2.75 10.18 -0.32
CA LEU A 97 3.17 9.72 1.01
C LEU A 97 2.98 10.82 2.07
N PHE A 98 3.18 12.09 1.68
CA PHE A 98 3.00 13.26 2.53
C PHE A 98 1.86 14.12 1.96
N ALA A 99 0.61 13.70 2.19
CA ALA A 99 -0.55 14.33 1.57
C ALA A 99 -0.96 15.68 2.22
N ASP A 100 -0.46 15.98 3.41
CA ASP A 100 -0.89 17.14 4.23
C ASP A 100 -0.25 18.50 3.83
N PRO A 101 1.02 18.59 3.40
CA PRO A 101 1.56 19.84 2.90
C PRO A 101 0.89 20.30 1.58
N PRO A 102 0.87 21.61 1.29
CA PRO A 102 0.54 22.09 -0.05
C PRO A 102 1.46 21.47 -1.12
N GLY A 103 0.91 21.20 -2.31
CA GLY A 103 1.71 20.81 -3.48
C GLY A 103 2.54 21.97 -4.01
N ASP A 104 3.52 21.64 -4.86
CA ASP A 104 4.47 22.61 -5.41
C ASP A 104 3.88 23.36 -6.61
N PHE A 105 2.97 22.72 -7.37
CA PHE A 105 2.26 23.31 -8.52
C PHE A 105 0.77 23.54 -8.23
N VAL A 106 0.22 22.83 -7.25
CA VAL A 106 -1.11 23.06 -6.69
C VAL A 106 -0.97 23.38 -5.20
N ALA A 107 -1.14 24.65 -4.85
CA ALA A 107 -1.03 25.17 -3.49
C ALA A 107 -2.17 24.76 -2.54
N LYS A 108 -2.48 23.46 -2.50
CA LYS A 108 -3.47 22.82 -1.61
C LYS A 108 -2.91 21.51 -1.07
N PRO A 109 -3.33 21.07 0.12
CA PRO A 109 -3.07 19.71 0.56
C PRO A 109 -3.78 18.71 -0.37
N MET A 110 -3.16 17.55 -0.63
CA MET A 110 -3.68 16.56 -1.58
C MET A 110 -5.12 16.09 -1.28
N PRO A 111 -5.58 15.93 -0.02
CA PRO A 111 -6.97 15.62 0.31
C PRO A 111 -8.00 16.66 -0.16
N ALA A 112 -7.56 17.91 -0.40
CA ALA A 112 -8.41 19.00 -0.88
C ALA A 112 -8.34 19.18 -2.42
N CYS A 113 -7.56 18.34 -3.11
CA CYS A 113 -7.40 18.40 -4.56
C CYS A 113 -8.45 17.56 -5.28
N SER A 114 -8.95 18.09 -6.39
CA SER A 114 -9.63 17.28 -7.41
C SER A 114 -8.63 16.38 -8.15
N GLY A 115 -9.13 15.38 -8.89
CA GLY A 115 -8.26 14.55 -9.73
C GLY A 115 -7.48 15.35 -10.78
N ARG A 116 -8.12 16.39 -11.37
CA ARG A 116 -7.44 17.28 -12.33
C ARG A 116 -6.29 18.04 -11.69
N GLU A 117 -6.44 18.46 -10.44
CA GLU A 117 -5.39 19.14 -9.68
C GLU A 117 -4.26 18.19 -9.32
N ILE A 118 -4.55 16.95 -8.92
CA ILE A 118 -3.51 15.94 -8.69
C ILE A 118 -2.72 15.66 -9.97
N LEU A 119 -3.38 15.52 -11.12
CA LEU A 119 -2.67 15.37 -12.40
C LEU A 119 -1.84 16.61 -12.77
N THR A 120 -2.33 17.80 -12.45
CA THR A 120 -1.57 19.04 -12.66
C THR A 120 -0.28 19.04 -11.84
N GLU A 121 -0.35 18.59 -10.58
CA GLU A 121 0.84 18.41 -9.75
C GLU A 121 1.81 17.39 -10.38
N VAL A 122 1.33 16.21 -10.78
CA VAL A 122 2.16 15.17 -11.42
C VAL A 122 2.90 15.71 -12.64
N VAL A 123 2.18 16.36 -13.56
CA VAL A 123 2.74 16.91 -14.80
C VAL A 123 3.73 18.05 -14.50
N GLY A 124 3.44 18.88 -13.50
CA GLY A 124 4.34 19.93 -13.03
C GLY A 124 5.66 19.37 -12.49
N GLN A 125 5.59 18.35 -11.63
CA GLN A 125 6.76 17.68 -11.06
C GLN A 125 7.64 16.99 -12.11
N LEU A 126 7.03 16.53 -13.20
CA LEU A 126 7.74 15.94 -14.33
C LEU A 126 8.37 17.00 -15.27
N GLY A 127 8.12 18.29 -15.04
CA GLY A 127 8.63 19.38 -15.86
C GLY A 127 7.96 19.47 -17.24
N TRP A 128 6.70 19.06 -17.35
CA TRP A 128 5.96 18.99 -18.62
C TRP A 128 4.83 20.02 -18.72
N GLN A 129 5.01 21.18 -18.10
CA GLN A 129 3.98 22.22 -18.01
C GLN A 129 3.52 22.73 -19.38
N ASP A 130 4.42 22.76 -20.38
CA ASP A 130 4.13 23.20 -21.75
C ASP A 130 3.09 22.30 -22.46
N GLU A 131 2.92 21.06 -22.00
CA GLU A 131 1.99 20.09 -22.57
C GLU A 131 0.80 19.79 -21.65
N LEU A 132 0.67 20.53 -20.55
CA LEU A 132 -0.35 20.29 -19.53
C LEU A 132 -1.78 20.18 -20.10
N PRO A 133 -2.27 21.09 -20.98
CA PRO A 133 -3.61 20.95 -21.55
C PRO A 133 -3.80 19.65 -22.33
N ALA A 134 -2.78 19.22 -23.09
CA ALA A 134 -2.83 18.01 -23.88
C ALA A 134 -2.74 16.74 -23.02
N LEU A 135 -1.98 16.78 -21.93
CA LEU A 135 -1.85 15.64 -21.01
C LEU A 135 -3.06 15.48 -20.08
N LEU A 136 -3.79 16.57 -19.80
CA LEU A 136 -5.05 16.51 -19.04
C LEU A 136 -6.26 16.16 -19.91
N ASP A 137 -6.18 16.41 -21.21
CA ASP A 137 -7.26 16.10 -22.15
C ASP A 137 -7.54 14.59 -22.21
N GLY A 138 -8.82 14.22 -22.13
CA GLY A 138 -9.23 12.81 -22.07
C GLY A 138 -8.77 12.03 -20.83
N ALA A 139 -8.22 12.69 -19.81
CA ALA A 139 -7.79 12.05 -18.56
C ALA A 139 -8.90 12.06 -17.50
N ASN A 140 -9.20 10.89 -16.94
CA ASN A 140 -10.07 10.76 -15.77
C ASN A 140 -9.21 10.32 -14.57
N CYS A 141 -8.99 11.24 -13.62
CA CYS A 141 -8.28 10.95 -12.39
C CYS A 141 -9.28 10.87 -11.22
N VAL A 142 -9.30 9.72 -10.55
CA VAL A 142 -10.18 9.44 -9.41
C VAL A 142 -9.33 9.34 -8.15
N PRO A 143 -9.33 10.37 -7.29
CA PRO A 143 -8.67 10.30 -5.99
C PRO A 143 -9.46 9.46 -4.98
N CYS A 144 -8.75 8.84 -4.05
CA CYS A 144 -9.30 8.07 -2.95
C CYS A 144 -8.47 8.27 -1.68
N LEU A 145 -9.09 8.85 -0.65
CA LEU A 145 -8.50 8.98 0.68
C LEU A 145 -8.76 7.70 1.47
N LEU A 146 -7.68 7.05 1.92
CA LEU A 146 -7.71 5.79 2.64
C LEU A 146 -7.24 6.02 4.08
N PRO A 147 -8.14 6.16 5.07
CA PRO A 147 -7.78 6.63 6.41
C PRO A 147 -6.88 5.69 7.21
N TYR A 148 -6.84 4.41 6.84
CA TYR A 148 -6.14 3.35 7.56
C TYR A 148 -5.14 2.60 6.68
N THR A 149 -4.76 3.15 5.53
CA THR A 149 -3.98 2.42 4.51
C THR A 149 -2.63 1.92 5.04
N THR A 150 -2.01 2.66 5.95
CA THR A 150 -0.75 2.28 6.61
C THR A 150 -0.92 1.92 8.08
N SER A 151 -2.16 1.70 8.54
CA SER A 151 -2.40 1.48 9.97
C SER A 151 -1.67 0.25 10.52
N GLN A 152 -1.44 -0.82 9.75
CA GLN A 152 -0.62 -1.96 10.18
C GLN A 152 0.86 -1.62 10.50
N PHE A 153 1.35 -0.45 10.06
CA PHE A 153 2.70 0.04 10.33
C PHE A 153 2.77 0.99 11.53
N MET A 154 1.63 1.33 12.15
CA MET A 154 1.64 2.17 13.33
C MET A 154 2.53 1.58 14.43
N PRO A 155 3.23 2.42 15.22
CA PRO A 155 4.03 1.94 16.33
C PRO A 155 3.21 1.04 17.25
N ARG A 156 3.74 -0.14 17.55
CA ARG A 156 3.07 -1.16 18.34
C ARG A 156 4.01 -1.77 19.37
N SER A 157 3.43 -2.35 20.41
CA SER A 157 4.10 -3.17 21.42
C SER A 157 3.67 -4.64 21.28
N PRO A 158 4.47 -5.60 21.80
CA PRO A 158 4.01 -6.98 21.95
C PRO A 158 2.65 -7.02 22.66
N GLY A 159 1.71 -7.81 22.12
CA GLY A 159 0.34 -7.89 22.61
C GLY A 159 -0.66 -6.89 22.00
N ASP A 160 -0.22 -5.91 21.20
CA ASP A 160 -1.16 -5.05 20.45
C ASP A 160 -1.93 -5.82 19.39
N ARG A 161 -1.26 -6.79 18.76
CA ARG A 161 -1.88 -7.77 17.89
C ARG A 161 -2.14 -9.05 18.68
N PRO A 162 -3.33 -9.64 18.58
CA PRO A 162 -3.57 -10.97 19.11
C PRO A 162 -2.86 -12.05 18.28
N PRO A 163 -2.50 -13.21 18.85
CA PRO A 163 -2.05 -14.34 18.06
C PRO A 163 -3.17 -14.84 17.14
N VAL A 164 -2.82 -15.62 16.11
CA VAL A 164 -3.79 -16.22 15.17
C VAL A 164 -4.88 -17.02 15.90
N VAL A 165 -4.52 -17.78 16.93
CA VAL A 165 -5.47 -18.43 17.85
C VAL A 165 -5.25 -17.87 19.26
N PRO A 166 -6.15 -17.00 19.75
CA PRO A 166 -6.08 -16.46 21.11
C PRO A 166 -6.08 -17.56 22.19
N PRO A 167 -5.24 -17.47 23.23
CA PRO A 167 -5.22 -18.45 24.33
C PRO A 167 -6.61 -18.61 24.96
N GLY A 168 -7.01 -19.86 25.22
CA GLY A 168 -8.32 -20.18 25.80
C GLY A 168 -9.46 -20.35 24.79
N TYR A 169 -9.22 -20.09 23.50
CA TYR A 169 -10.21 -20.27 22.43
C TYR A 169 -9.83 -21.46 21.54
N THR A 170 -10.71 -22.44 21.44
CA THR A 170 -10.48 -23.68 20.66
C THR A 170 -11.25 -23.75 19.35
N GLY A 171 -12.22 -22.83 19.14
CA GLY A 171 -13.07 -22.77 17.95
C GLY A 171 -13.08 -21.41 17.26
N LEU A 172 -12.09 -20.55 17.56
CA LEU A 172 -11.97 -19.21 17.01
C LEU A 172 -10.53 -18.94 16.59
N ALA A 173 -10.36 -18.37 15.41
CA ALA A 173 -9.09 -17.85 14.93
C ALA A 173 -9.27 -16.48 14.28
N LEU A 174 -8.20 -15.70 14.25
CA LEU A 174 -8.11 -14.38 13.64
C LEU A 174 -7.13 -14.44 12.47
N VAL A 175 -7.49 -13.78 11.38
CA VAL A 175 -6.70 -13.80 10.13
C VAL A 175 -6.50 -12.39 9.60
N GLY A 176 -5.46 -12.21 8.81
CA GLY A 176 -5.07 -10.96 8.17
C GLY A 176 -3.93 -10.25 8.88
N GLN A 177 -3.71 -8.99 8.52
CA GLN A 177 -2.48 -8.26 8.84
C GLN A 177 -2.36 -7.79 10.31
N TYR A 178 -3.44 -7.96 11.07
CA TYR A 178 -3.54 -7.50 12.46
C TYR A 178 -3.44 -8.61 13.50
N CYS A 179 -3.20 -9.86 13.08
CA CYS A 179 -2.80 -10.92 13.99
C CYS A 179 -1.26 -11.00 14.07
N GLU A 180 -0.74 -11.52 15.16
CA GLU A 180 0.69 -11.70 15.41
C GLU A 180 1.17 -13.02 14.81
N ILE A 181 2.15 -12.94 13.91
CA ILE A 181 2.94 -14.06 13.38
C ILE A 181 4.40 -13.68 13.59
N PRO A 182 5.17 -14.46 14.37
CA PRO A 182 6.59 -14.20 14.59
C PRO A 182 7.37 -14.12 13.28
N ASP A 183 8.36 -13.21 13.24
CA ASP A 183 9.35 -13.07 12.17
C ASP A 183 8.80 -12.85 10.76
N ASN A 184 7.52 -12.47 10.64
CA ASN A 184 6.85 -12.22 9.36
C ASN A 184 6.50 -10.72 9.19
N VAL A 185 6.33 -10.29 7.93
CA VAL A 185 6.19 -8.88 7.55
C VAL A 185 4.77 -8.62 7.03
N VAL A 186 4.03 -7.75 7.74
CA VAL A 186 2.71 -7.26 7.32
C VAL A 186 2.80 -6.44 6.01
N TYR A 187 1.67 -5.97 5.48
CA TYR A 187 1.56 -5.29 4.19
C TYR A 187 1.76 -6.20 2.97
N THR A 188 1.88 -7.51 3.20
CA THR A 188 2.02 -8.52 2.14
C THR A 188 0.77 -9.38 2.04
N VAL A 189 0.48 -9.86 0.82
CA VAL A 189 -0.52 -10.92 0.61
C VAL A 189 -0.11 -12.18 1.38
N GLU A 190 1.20 -12.48 1.37
CA GLU A 190 1.80 -13.62 2.07
C GLU A 190 1.42 -13.66 3.56
N TYR A 191 1.53 -12.55 4.29
CA TYR A 191 1.16 -12.51 5.71
C TYR A 191 -0.30 -12.93 5.94
N SER A 192 -1.20 -12.51 5.05
CA SER A 192 -2.62 -12.84 5.15
C SER A 192 -2.87 -14.31 4.84
N ILE A 193 -2.21 -14.86 3.82
CA ILE A 193 -2.28 -16.30 3.50
C ILE A 193 -1.70 -17.14 4.64
N HIS A 194 -0.53 -16.76 5.16
CA HIS A 194 0.12 -17.43 6.28
C HIS A 194 -0.77 -17.43 7.52
N SER A 195 -1.40 -16.30 7.87
CA SER A 195 -2.36 -16.24 8.98
C SER A 195 -3.54 -17.19 8.80
N ALA A 196 -4.06 -17.33 7.57
CA ALA A 196 -5.17 -18.22 7.28
C ALA A 196 -4.75 -19.69 7.35
N ALA A 197 -3.56 -20.02 6.83
CA ALA A 197 -2.99 -21.35 6.93
C ALA A 197 -2.76 -21.76 8.40
N LEU A 198 -2.17 -20.88 9.21
CA LEU A 198 -1.99 -21.10 10.65
C LEU A 198 -3.32 -21.27 11.37
N ALA A 199 -4.32 -20.46 11.04
CA ALA A 199 -5.65 -20.56 11.64
C ALA A 199 -6.28 -21.94 11.39
N VAL A 200 -6.33 -22.36 10.12
CA VAL A 200 -6.92 -23.66 9.75
C VAL A 200 -6.13 -24.81 10.37
N ALA A 201 -4.79 -24.80 10.26
CA ALA A 201 -3.94 -25.86 10.78
C ALA A 201 -4.02 -25.96 12.31
N SER A 202 -4.04 -24.82 13.02
CA SER A 202 -4.13 -24.80 14.49
C SER A 202 -5.48 -25.32 14.99
N LEU A 203 -6.59 -24.90 14.38
CA LEU A 203 -7.92 -25.36 14.76
C LEU A 203 -8.15 -26.86 14.45
N LEU A 204 -7.42 -27.42 13.48
CA LEU A 204 -7.41 -28.84 13.18
C LEU A 204 -6.36 -29.65 13.97
N GLY A 205 -5.65 -29.01 14.91
CA GLY A 205 -4.67 -29.70 15.76
C GLY A 205 -3.34 -30.06 15.08
N ALA A 206 -3.02 -29.41 13.96
CA ALA A 206 -1.83 -29.69 13.16
C ALA A 206 -1.02 -28.42 12.79
N PRO A 207 -0.75 -27.47 13.70
CA PRO A 207 -0.09 -26.20 13.34
C PRO A 207 1.28 -26.38 12.68
N GLY A 208 2.00 -27.47 13.00
CA GLY A 208 3.33 -27.77 12.46
C GLY A 208 3.38 -28.10 10.97
N VAL A 209 2.25 -28.23 10.28
CA VAL A 209 2.25 -28.40 8.80
C VAL A 209 2.46 -27.09 8.06
N VAL A 210 2.29 -25.94 8.73
CA VAL A 210 2.53 -24.63 8.15
C VAL A 210 4.00 -24.26 8.36
N PRO A 211 4.77 -23.99 7.30
CA PRO A 211 6.17 -23.63 7.44
C PRO A 211 6.32 -22.27 8.15
N PRO A 212 7.39 -22.08 8.94
CA PRO A 212 7.71 -20.77 9.51
C PRO A 212 8.04 -19.75 8.43
N ALA A 213 8.11 -18.47 8.83
CA ALA A 213 8.55 -17.41 7.94
C ALA A 213 9.97 -17.69 7.41
N TYR A 214 10.22 -17.36 6.14
CA TYR A 214 11.52 -17.59 5.52
C TYR A 214 12.57 -16.57 6.02
N HIS A 215 13.67 -17.06 6.59
CA HIS A 215 14.76 -16.23 7.09
C HIS A 215 15.89 -16.12 6.06
N GLY A 216 15.74 -15.23 5.07
CA GLY A 216 16.69 -15.13 3.96
C GLY A 216 18.14 -14.82 4.37
N LEU A 217 18.34 -14.08 5.47
CA LEU A 217 19.67 -13.69 5.96
C LEU A 217 20.40 -14.81 6.70
N ASP A 218 19.72 -15.91 7.07
CA ASP A 218 20.37 -17.07 7.67
C ASP A 218 21.26 -17.81 6.65
N HIS A 219 21.04 -17.56 5.35
CA HIS A 219 21.89 -18.09 4.29
C HIS A 219 23.17 -17.24 4.13
N PRO A 220 24.38 -17.80 4.32
CA PRO A 220 25.62 -17.02 4.34
C PRO A 220 25.87 -16.19 3.07
N HIS A 221 25.52 -16.71 1.89
CA HIS A 221 25.68 -15.96 0.64
C HIS A 221 24.74 -14.76 0.55
N ALA A 222 23.53 -14.88 1.11
CA ALA A 222 22.58 -13.77 1.13
C ALA A 222 23.06 -12.68 2.10
N LEU A 223 23.57 -13.08 3.27
CA LEU A 223 24.14 -12.16 4.25
C LEU A 223 25.36 -11.40 3.69
N VAL A 224 26.31 -12.12 3.07
CA VAL A 224 27.49 -11.49 2.43
C VAL A 224 27.06 -10.55 1.30
N GLY A 225 26.08 -10.97 0.49
CA GLY A 225 25.50 -10.12 -0.56
C GLY A 225 24.89 -8.83 -0.01
N ALA A 226 24.12 -8.93 1.09
CA ALA A 226 23.54 -7.78 1.76
C ALA A 226 24.61 -6.84 2.32
N ILE A 227 25.63 -7.37 3.01
CA ILE A 227 26.74 -6.57 3.56
C ILE A 227 27.46 -5.80 2.45
N ARG A 228 27.79 -6.47 1.33
CA ARG A 228 28.44 -5.81 0.19
C ARG A 228 27.60 -4.65 -0.33
N ARG A 229 26.29 -4.84 -0.48
CA ARG A 229 25.40 -3.81 -1.04
C ARG A 229 25.20 -2.61 -0.13
N VAL A 230 25.33 -2.78 1.19
CA VAL A 230 25.23 -1.69 2.17
C VAL A 230 26.51 -0.87 2.27
N LEU A 231 27.67 -1.48 1.98
CA LEU A 231 28.97 -0.82 2.06
C LEU A 231 29.37 -0.08 0.77
N GLU A 232 28.69 -0.35 -0.33
CA GLU A 232 28.79 0.37 -1.62
C GLU A 232 27.97 1.67 -1.61
#